data_AF-A0A7V9EU16-F1
#
_entry.id   AF-A0A7V9EU16-F1
#
_cell.length_a   1.000
_cell.length_b   1.000
_cell.length_c   1.000
_cell.angle_alpha   90.00
_cell.angle_beta   90.00
_cell.angle_gamma   90.00
#
_symmetry.space_group_name_H-M   'P 1'
#
loop_
_entity.id
_entity.type
_entity.pdbx_description
1 polymer ?
#
loop_
_entity_poly.entity_id
_entity_poly.type
_entity_poly.pdbx_seq_one_letter_code
_entity_poly.pdbx_strand_id
1 'polypeptide(L)' 'MRTTYLVCYDISNDKRLRKVFKTCRNYGDHLQYSVFECDLNGSEIVKLEHELNEIINS' A
#
# COMPACT_ATOMS: atom_id res chain seq x y z
N MET A 1 -11.80 13.86 -7.91
CA MET A 1 -10.74 14.58 -7.17
C MET A 1 -9.72 13.55 -6.74
N ARG A 2 -8.43 13.87 -6.83
CA ARG A 2 -7.36 13.00 -6.34
C ARG A 2 -6.86 13.54 -5.00
N THR A 3 -6.38 12.67 -4.14
CA THR A 3 -5.89 12.99 -2.80
C THR A 3 -4.60 12.24 -2.58
N THR A 4 -3.58 12.96 -2.10
CA THR A 4 -2.30 12.38 -1.70
C THR A 4 -2.46 11.72 -0.33
N TYR A 5 -2.16 10.42 -0.28
CA TYR A 5 -2.13 9.61 0.93
C TYR A 5 -0.70 9.22 1.26
N LEU A 6 -0.36 9.24 2.54
CA LEU A 6 0.81 8.55 3.07
C LEU A 6 0.39 7.17 3.56
N VAL A 7 0.94 6.14 2.93
CA VAL A 7 0.66 4.74 3.27
C VAL A 7 1.83 4.19 4.07
N CYS A 8 1.57 3.91 5.34
CA CYS A 8 2.54 3.34 6.28
C CYS A 8 2.12 1.91 6.65
N TYR A 9 3.08 0.99 6.74
CA TYR A 9 2.81 -0.38 7.16
C TYR A 9 3.86 -0.89 8.16
N ASP A 10 3.47 -1.80 9.04
CA ASP A 10 4.37 -2.51 9.95
C ASP A 10 4.13 -4.01 9.83
N ILE A 11 5.07 -4.73 9.21
CA ILE A 11 4.91 -6.14 8.84
C ILE A 11 6.19 -6.88 9.16
N SER A 12 6.11 -7.78 10.15
CA SER A 12 7.22 -8.61 10.60
C SER A 12 7.47 -9.85 9.72
N ASN A 13 6.46 -10.31 8.98
CA ASN A 13 6.58 -11.48 8.12
C ASN A 13 7.16 -11.10 6.75
N ASP A 14 8.39 -11.55 6.45
CA ASP A 14 9.09 -11.29 5.19
C ASP A 14 8.30 -11.59 3.91
N LYS A 15 7.49 -12.67 3.91
CA LYS A 15 6.70 -13.03 2.72
C LYS A 15 5.56 -12.05 2.51
N ARG A 16 4.85 -11.64 3.57
CA ARG A 16 3.81 -10.62 3.50
C ARG A 16 4.39 -9.24 3.19
N LEU A 17 5.53 -8.89 3.81
CA LEU A 17 6.23 -7.63 3.57
C LEU A 17 6.56 -7.43 2.08
N ARG A 18 7.15 -8.45 1.43
CA ARG A 18 7.46 -8.39 -0.02
C ARG A 18 6.21 -8.21 -0.88
N LYS A 19 5.10 -8.85 -0.51
CA LYS A 19 3.82 -8.70 -1.21
C LYS A 19 3.25 -7.28 -1.04
N VAL A 20 3.17 -6.79 0.20
CA VAL A 20 2.67 -5.44 0.50
C VAL A 20 3.51 -4.37 -0.17
N PHE A 21 4.84 -4.45 -0.11
CA PHE A 21 5.73 -3.53 -0.81
C PHE A 21 5.45 -3.48 -2.31
N LYS A 22 5.30 -4.66 -2.94
CA LYS A 22 4.99 -4.74 -4.38
C LYS A 22 3.61 -4.15 -4.70
N THR A 23 2.62 -4.37 -3.85
CA THR A 23 1.29 -3.78 -3.99
C THR A 23 1.36 -2.26 -3.90
N CYS A 24 1.90 -1.68 -2.81
CA CYS A 24 2.00 -0.22 -2.64
C CYS A 24 2.75 0.46 -3.80
N ARG A 25 3.80 -0.18 -4.34
CA ARG A 25 4.56 0.34 -5.49
C ARG A 25 3.75 0.46 -6.78
N ASN A 26 2.61 -0.23 -6.91
CA ASN A 26 1.71 -0.06 -8.05
C ASN A 26 0.81 1.18 -7.92
N TYR A 27 0.71 1.77 -6.73
CA TYR A 27 -0.21 2.86 -6.40
C TYR A 27 0.48 4.17 -6.05
N GLY A 28 1.81 4.17 -5.89
CA GLY A 28 2.54 5.36 -5.50
C GLY A 28 4.05 5.18 -5.44
N ASP A 29 4.72 6.22 -4.99
CA ASP A 29 6.17 6.32 -4.92
C ASP A 29 6.69 5.91 -3.55
N HIS A 30 7.80 5.16 -3.55
CA HIS A 30 8.45 4.70 -2.32
C HIS A 30 9.26 5.83 -1.70
N LEU A 31 8.90 6.25 -0.49
CA LEU A 31 9.60 7.35 0.21
C LEU A 31 10.64 6.84 1.21
N GLN A 32 10.25 5.84 2.02
CA GLN A 32 11.08 5.28 3.08
C GLN A 32 10.72 3.81 3.27
N TYR A 33 11.55 3.03 3.97
CA TYR A 33 11.44 1.58 4.12
C TYR A 33 10.00 1.03 4.23
N SER A 34 9.17 1.68 5.05
CA SER A 34 7.77 1.27 5.26
C SER A 34 6.74 2.37 4.96
N VAL A 35 7.09 3.34 4.10
CA VAL A 35 6.26 4.50 3.78
C VAL A 35 6.22 4.76 2.28
N PHE A 36 5.00 4.91 1.74
CA PHE A 36 4.71 5.29 0.36
C PHE A 36 3.88 6.57 0.31
N GLU A 37 4.10 7.37 -0.73
CA GLU A 37 3.22 8.46 -1.12
C GLU A 37 2.38 8.03 -2.33
N CYS A 38 1.06 8.00 -2.16
CA CYS A 38 0.13 7.54 -3.19
C CYS A 38 -0.87 8.66 -3.49
N ASP A 39 -0.86 9.19 -4.72
CA ASP A 39 -1.93 10.06 -5.19
C ASP A 39 -3.09 9.20 -5.71
N LEU A 40 -4.23 9.18 -5.03
CA LEU A 40 -5.32 8.24 -5.28
C LEU A 40 -6.67 8.95 -5.43
N ASN A 41 -7.51 8.42 -6.31
CA ASN A 41 -8.93 8.72 -6.37
C ASN A 41 -9.75 7.77 -5.47
N GLY A 42 -11.05 8.06 -5.31
CA GLY A 42 -11.93 7.31 -4.42
C GLY A 42 -12.05 5.81 -4.72
N SER A 43 -11.92 5.39 -5.99
CA SER A 43 -11.92 3.95 -6.32
C SER A 43 -10.56 3.29 -6.10
N GLU A 44 -9.46 4.04 -6.30
CA GLU A 44 -8.10 3.53 -6.14
C GLU A 44 -7.78 3.24 -4.67
N ILE A 45 -8.25 4.09 -3.74
CA ILE A 45 -8.06 3.85 -2.31
C ILE A 45 -8.79 2.58 -1.84
N VAL A 46 -10.05 2.39 -2.24
CA VAL A 46 -10.83 1.18 -1.89
C VAL A 46 -10.17 -0.08 -2.45
N LYS A 47 -9.64 0.00 -3.67
CA LYS A 47 -8.95 -1.12 -4.30
C LYS A 47 -7.62 -1.44 -3.60
N LEU A 48 -6.83 -0.43 -3.27
CA LEU A 48 -5.58 -0.59 -2.50
C LEU A 48 -5.87 -1.24 -1.14
N GLU A 49 -6.86 -0.76 -0.40
CA GLU A 49 -7.26 -1.32 0.88
C GLU A 49 -7.67 -2.79 0.77
N HIS A 50 -8.47 -3.14 -0.25
CA HIS A 50 -8.89 -4.52 -0.49
C HIS A 50 -7.70 -5.44 -0.80
N GLU A 51 -6.81 -5.05 -1.71
CA GLU A 51 -5.62 -5.84 -2.06
C GLU A 51 -4.66 -6.02 -0.89
N LEU A 52 -4.47 -4.99 -0.06
CA LEU A 52 -3.65 -5.08 1.14
C LEU A 52 -4.28 -5.99 2.20
N ASN A 53 -5.61 -5.93 2.38
CA ASN A 53 -6.35 -6.76 3.33
C ASN A 53 -6.18 -8.25 3.02
N GLU A 54 -6.31 -8.64 1.75
CA GLU A 54 -6.08 -10.01 1.29
C GLU A 54 -4.66 -10.50 1.58
N ILE A 55 -3.65 -9.63 1.52
CA ILE A 55 -2.25 -10.00 1.81
C ILE A 55 -2.02 -10.11 3.32
N ILE A 56 -2.52 -9.16 4.09
CA ILE A 56 -2.26 -9.06 5.54
C ILE A 56 -2.94 -10.19 6.30
N ASN A 57 -4.17 -10.55 5.91
CA ASN A 57 -4.98 -11.58 6.57
C ASN A 57 -4.92 -12.97 5.92
N SER A 58 -4.09 -13.16 4.88
CA SER A 58 -3.79 -14.48 4.28
C SER A 58 -2.92 -15.40 5.13
#